data_AF-A0A662K8T0-F1
#
_entry.id   AF-A0A662K8T0-F1
#
_cell.length_a   1.000
_cell.length_b   1.000
_cell.length_c   1.000
_cell.angle_alpha   90.00
_cell.angle_beta   90.00
_cell.angle_gamma   90.00
#
_symmetry.space_group_name_H-M   'P 1'
#
loop_
_entity.id
_entity.type
_entity.pdbx_description
1 polymer ?
#
loop_
_entity_poly.entity_id
_entity_poly.type
_entity_poly.pdbx_seq_one_letter_code
_entity_poly.pdbx_strand_id
1 'polypeptide(L)'
;MERCIGCGVCSFICPNRAITIVEEDGRRYPQLDYGRCCFCGFCVEYCPRAALKHTEEYEISAYTKEELIYSPKRLAEPPKPFERRVVKVKGLDSRLGPGHGEVS
;
A
#
# COMPACT_ATOMS: atom_id res chain seq x y z
N MET A 1 -4.78 10.11 -6.31
CA MET A 1 -3.64 10.95 -5.85
C MET A 1 -3.81 12.46 -6.13
N GLU A 2 -5.01 12.91 -6.49
CA GLU A 2 -5.27 14.29 -6.96
C GLU A 2 -5.04 15.39 -5.92
N ARG A 3 -5.22 15.06 -4.63
CA ARG A 3 -5.01 15.99 -3.51
C ARG A 3 -3.54 16.26 -3.18
N CYS A 4 -2.61 15.53 -3.80
CA CYS A 4 -1.19 15.69 -3.56
C CYS A 4 -0.68 17.03 -4.11
N ILE A 5 0.04 17.78 -3.27
CA ILE A 5 0.67 19.06 -3.62
C ILE A 5 2.20 18.96 -3.75
N GLY A 6 2.78 17.75 -3.70
CA GLY A 6 4.22 17.54 -3.86
C GLY A 6 5.10 18.08 -2.72
N CYS A 7 4.53 18.29 -1.52
CA CYS A 7 5.25 18.88 -0.38
C CYS A 7 6.40 18.02 0.18
N GLY A 8 6.39 16.71 -0.04
CA GLY A 8 7.47 15.81 0.40
C GLY A 8 7.46 15.40 1.87
N VAL A 9 6.51 15.86 2.69
CA VAL A 9 6.40 15.50 4.12
C VAL A 9 6.37 13.98 4.33
N CYS A 10 5.65 13.24 3.47
CA CYS A 10 5.58 11.79 3.54
C CYS A 10 6.95 11.08 3.34
N SER A 11 7.83 11.66 2.52
CA SER A 11 9.20 11.15 2.36
C SER A 11 10.07 11.47 3.58
N PHE A 12 9.94 12.69 4.10
CA PHE A 12 10.69 13.15 5.27
C PHE A 12 10.36 12.36 6.55
N ILE A 13 9.07 12.11 6.81
CA ILE A 13 8.63 11.42 8.03
C ILE A 13 8.79 9.90 7.97
N CYS A 14 9.08 9.32 6.80
CA CYS A 14 9.15 7.86 6.64
C CYS A 14 10.39 7.29 7.35
N PRO A 15 10.23 6.50 8.44
CA PRO A 15 11.37 6.02 9.23
C PRO A 15 12.27 5.08 8.42
N ASN A 16 11.68 4.33 7.49
CA ASN A 16 12.39 3.37 6.64
C ASN A 16 12.88 3.95 5.32
N ARG A 17 12.67 5.26 5.07
CA ARG A 17 13.00 5.91 3.79
C ARG A 17 12.46 5.13 2.58
N ALA A 18 11.24 4.62 2.70
CA ALA A 18 10.55 3.86 1.67
C ALA A 18 9.92 4.77 0.59
N ILE A 19 9.82 6.07 0.84
CA ILE A 19 9.18 7.03 -0.07
C ILE A 19 10.22 7.96 -0.68
N THR A 20 10.23 8.03 -2.01
CA THR A 20 11.05 8.96 -2.80
C THR A 20 10.14 9.93 -3.54
N ILE A 21 10.44 11.23 -3.53
CA ILE A 21 9.67 12.20 -4.32
C ILE A 21 10.24 12.26 -5.73
N VAL A 22 9.43 11.89 -6.72
CA VAL A 22 9.77 11.89 -8.15
C VAL A 22 8.93 12.92 -8.89
N GLU A 23 9.42 13.37 -10.04
CA GLU A 23 8.69 14.26 -10.94
C GLU A 23 8.00 13.44 -12.03
N GLU A 24 6.71 13.65 -12.21
CA GLU A 24 5.89 13.00 -13.22
C GLU A 24 4.85 13.99 -13.75
N ASP A 25 4.78 14.16 -15.07
CA ASP A 25 3.87 15.09 -15.74
C ASP A 25 3.97 16.55 -15.21
N GLY A 26 5.21 17.00 -14.93
CA GLY A 26 5.50 18.35 -14.43
C GLY A 26 5.09 18.61 -12.98
N ARG A 27 4.67 17.57 -12.24
CA ARG A 27 4.30 17.64 -10.83
C ARG A 27 5.11 16.64 -10.01
N ARG A 28 5.29 16.95 -8.72
CA ARG A 28 6.03 16.10 -7.79
C ARG A 28 5.08 15.16 -7.05
N TYR A 29 5.40 13.87 -7.06
CA TYR A 29 4.61 12.84 -6.39
C TYR A 29 5.48 11.84 -5.62
N PRO A 30 4.92 11.17 -4.60
CA PRO A 30 5.62 10.10 -3.90
C PRO A 30 5.62 8.81 -4.73
N GLN A 31 6.80 8.25 -4.92
CA GLN A 31 7.05 6.86 -5.29
C GLN A 31 7.28 6.05 -4.01
N LEU A 32 6.73 4.84 -3.93
CA LEU A 32 6.79 3.99 -2.72
C LEU A 32 7.48 2.66 -3.01
N ASP A 33 8.47 2.31 -2.20
CA ASP A 33 9.13 1.00 -2.18
C ASP A 33 8.48 0.12 -1.10
N TYR A 34 7.58 -0.79 -1.51
CA TYR A 34 6.94 -1.74 -0.59
C TYR A 34 7.91 -2.74 0.01
N GLY A 35 9.07 -2.99 -0.60
CA GLY A 35 10.11 -3.83 -0.02
C GLY A 35 10.81 -3.21 1.20
N ARG A 36 10.65 -1.89 1.42
CA ARG A 36 11.16 -1.17 2.60
C ARG A 36 10.07 -0.70 3.56
N CYS A 37 8.84 -0.56 3.07
CA CYS A 37 7.73 -0.06 3.86
C CYS A 37 7.41 -1.01 5.03
N CYS A 38 7.33 -0.49 6.26
CA CYS A 38 6.86 -1.24 7.43
C CYS A 38 5.38 -1.00 7.76
N PHE A 39 4.63 -0.33 6.89
CA PHE A 39 3.20 -0.06 7.06
C PHE A 39 2.83 0.69 8.36
N CYS A 40 3.71 1.56 8.85
CA CYS A 40 3.51 2.31 10.09
C CYS A 40 2.42 3.41 10.03
N GLY A 41 1.96 3.83 8.84
CA GLY A 41 0.90 4.83 8.70
C GLY A 41 1.31 6.31 8.79
N PHE A 42 2.56 6.65 9.15
CA PHE A 42 2.96 8.07 9.31
C PHE A 42 2.79 8.91 8.04
N CYS A 43 2.99 8.32 6.85
CA CYS A 43 2.80 9.05 5.60
C CYS A 43 1.33 9.44 5.34
N VAL A 44 0.37 8.72 5.94
CA VAL A 44 -1.06 9.01 5.88
C VAL A 44 -1.40 10.08 6.91
N GLU A 45 -0.97 9.89 8.15
CA GLU A 45 -1.28 10.77 9.29
C GLU A 45 -0.73 12.18 9.10
N TYR A 46 0.54 12.31 8.69
CA TYR A 46 1.20 13.61 8.54
C TYR A 46 0.92 14.29 7.20
N CYS A 47 0.10 13.69 6.32
CA CYS A 47 -0.21 14.30 5.04
C CYS A 47 -1.19 15.47 5.21
N PRO A 48 -0.78 16.74 4.95
CA PRO A 48 -1.63 17.91 5.22
C PRO A 48 -2.87 17.99 4.30
N ARG A 49 -2.91 17.17 3.24
CA ARG A 49 -4.01 17.10 2.28
C ARG A 49 -4.73 15.76 2.27
N ALA A 50 -4.36 14.84 3.17
CA ALA A 50 -4.85 13.46 3.20
C ALA A 50 -4.84 12.81 1.79
N ALA A 51 -3.71 12.93 1.10
CA ALA A 51 -3.56 12.47 -0.28
C ALA A 51 -3.21 10.97 -0.39
N LEU A 52 -2.68 10.38 0.69
CA LEU A 52 -2.38 8.96 0.84
C LEU A 52 -3.39 8.33 1.81
N LYS A 53 -3.70 7.06 1.58
CA LYS A 53 -4.54 6.25 2.47
C LYS A 53 -4.05 4.81 2.46
N HIS A 54 -4.24 4.10 3.57
CA HIS A 54 -4.14 2.65 3.57
C HIS A 54 -5.44 2.03 3.04
N THR A 55 -5.30 0.83 2.48
CA THR A 55 -6.40 -0.01 2.02
C THR A 55 -6.35 -1.33 2.77
N GLU A 56 -7.43 -2.10 2.70
CA GLU A 56 -7.49 -3.45 3.30
C GLU A 56 -6.83 -4.52 2.42
N GLU A 57 -6.38 -4.14 1.22
CA GLU A 57 -5.68 -5.05 0.31
C GLU A 57 -4.26 -5.36 0.80
N TYR A 58 -3.95 -6.66 0.89
CA TYR A 58 -2.69 -7.18 1.40
C TYR A 58 -1.93 -8.05 0.39
N GLU A 59 -2.54 -8.39 -0.75
CA GLU A 59 -1.90 -9.19 -1.79
C GLU A 59 -1.02 -8.34 -2.71
N ILE A 60 0.16 -8.00 -2.21
CA ILE A 60 1.16 -7.19 -2.94
C ILE A 60 2.44 -7.98 -3.25
N SER A 61 2.39 -9.31 -3.16
CA SER A 61 3.54 -10.16 -3.46
C SER A 61 3.97 -9.98 -4.92
N ALA A 62 5.28 -10.00 -5.12
CA ALA A 62 5.90 -9.87 -6.43
C ALA A 62 7.08 -10.84 -6.55
N TYR A 63 7.48 -11.14 -7.78
CA TYR A 63 8.58 -12.07 -8.05
C TYR A 63 9.94 -11.38 -7.97
N THR A 64 9.96 -10.07 -8.23
CA THR A 64 11.17 -9.25 -8.22
C THR A 64 11.02 -8.08 -7.27
N LYS A 65 12.14 -7.51 -6.84
CA LYS A 65 12.14 -6.36 -5.94
C LYS A 65 11.65 -5.10 -6.63
N GLU A 66 11.95 -4.98 -7.92
CA GLU A 66 11.62 -3.83 -8.76
C GLU A 66 10.09 -3.68 -8.90
N GLU A 67 9.36 -4.79 -8.94
CA GLU A 67 7.89 -4.82 -8.96
C GLU A 67 7.24 -4.28 -7.66
N LEU A 68 7.97 -4.25 -6.55
CA LEU A 68 7.53 -3.66 -5.28
C LEU A 68 7.73 -2.15 -5.24
N ILE A 69 8.41 -1.57 -6.22
CA ILE A 69 8.58 -0.12 -6.35
C ILE A 69 7.41 0.43 -7.16
N TYR A 70 6.47 1.06 -6.47
CA TYR A 70 5.26 1.60 -7.09
C TYR A 70 5.50 3.04 -7.52
N SER A 71 5.37 3.27 -8.83
CA SER A 71 5.35 4.61 -9.43
C SER A 71 4.15 5.42 -8.91
N PRO A 72 4.19 6.76 -8.99
CA PRO A 72 3.04 7.58 -8.62
C PRO A 72 1.75 7.21 -9.35
N LYS A 73 1.83 6.88 -10.65
CA LYS A 73 0.69 6.37 -11.42
C LYS A 73 0.10 5.10 -10.80
N ARG A 74 0.93 4.08 -10.53
CA ARG A 74 0.47 2.81 -9.93
C ARG A 74 -0.11 3.01 -8.53
N LEU A 75 0.48 3.90 -7.73
CA LEU A 75 0.01 4.21 -6.39
C LEU A 75 -1.32 5.02 -6.39
N ALA A 76 -1.65 5.67 -7.50
CA ALA A 76 -2.92 6.38 -7.67
C ALA A 76 -4.09 5.46 -8.05
N GLU A 77 -3.81 4.30 -8.61
CA GLU A 77 -4.81 3.31 -9.00
C GLU A 77 -5.35 2.59 -7.76
N PRO A 78 -6.68 2.34 -7.67
CA PRO A 78 -7.21 1.52 -6.59
C PRO A 78 -6.69 0.08 -6.71
N PRO A 79 -6.32 -0.57 -5.60
CA PRO A 79 -5.91 -1.97 -5.64
C PRO A 79 -7.09 -2.84 -6.05
N LYS A 80 -6.80 -3.95 -6.74
CA LYS A 80 -7.83 -4.93 -7.12
C LYS A 80 -8.26 -5.68 -5.86
N PRO A 81 -9.57 -5.79 -5.57
CA PRO A 81 -10.05 -6.52 -4.41
C PRO A 81 -9.56 -7.96 -4.45
N PHE A 82 -9.04 -8.46 -3.32
CA PHE A 82 -8.71 -9.86 -3.19
C PHE A 82 -9.97 -10.72 -3.22
N GLU A 83 -10.16 -11.48 -4.30
CA GLU A 83 -11.17 -12.51 -4.38
C GLU A 83 -10.73 -13.74 -3.58
N ARG A 84 -11.31 -13.89 -2.39
CA ARG A 84 -11.02 -15.01 -1.49
C ARG A 84 -11.37 -16.35 -2.15
N ARG A 85 -10.39 -17.01 -2.77
CA ARG A 85 -10.58 -18.33 -3.40
C ARG A 85 -10.66 -19.41 -2.33
N VAL A 86 -11.88 -19.85 -2.01
CA VAL A 86 -12.11 -20.99 -1.11
C VAL A 86 -11.66 -22.28 -1.81
N VAL A 87 -10.50 -22.81 -1.42
CA VAL A 87 -10.05 -24.12 -1.88
C VAL A 87 -10.64 -25.19 -0.96
N LYS A 88 -11.48 -26.07 -1.53
CA LYS A 88 -11.96 -27.25 -0.81
C LYS A 88 -10.82 -28.26 -0.72
N VAL A 89 -10.13 -28.29 0.41
CA VAL A 89 -9.11 -29.31 0.69
C VAL A 89 -9.81 -30.56 1.24
N LYS A 90 -9.68 -31.70 0.57
CA LYS A 90 -10.20 -32.99 1.09
C LYS A 90 -9.49 -33.32 2.40
N GLY A 91 -10.24 -33.38 3.50
CA GLY A 91 -9.74 -33.77 4.83
C GLY A 91 -9.26 -32.64 5.74
N LEU A 92 -9.46 -31.37 5.38
CA LEU A 92 -9.19 -30.24 6.28
C LEU A 92 -10.37 -30.03 7.22
N ASP A 93 -10.12 -30.12 8.53
CA ASP A 93 -11.10 -29.89 9.60
C ASP A 93 -11.82 -28.54 9.39
N SER A 94 -13.15 -28.55 9.37
CA SER A 94 -14.01 -27.38 9.22
C SER A 94 -13.85 -26.35 10.34
N ARG A 95 -13.10 -26.66 11.41
CA ARG A 95 -12.72 -25.73 12.49
C ARG A 95 -11.55 -24.80 12.13
N LEU A 96 -10.84 -25.04 11.03
CA LEU A 96 -9.63 -24.29 10.65
C LEU A 96 -9.85 -23.22 9.55
N GLY A 97 -11.08 -22.71 9.37
CA GLY A 97 -11.31 -21.45 8.63
C GLY A 97 -12.80 -21.07 8.53
N PRO A 98 -13.16 -19.81 8.21
CA PRO A 98 -12.36 -18.58 8.15
C PRO A 98 -12.49 -17.79 9.45
N GLY A 99 -11.37 -17.38 10.05
CA GLY A 99 -11.36 -16.43 11.16
C GLY A 99 -11.79 -15.04 10.69
N HIS A 100 -13.10 -14.80 10.64
CA HIS A 100 -13.66 -13.46 10.69
C HIS A 100 -13.51 -12.99 12.14
N GLY A 101 -12.39 -12.36 12.45
CA GLY A 101 -12.36 -11.42 13.55
C GLY A 101 -13.20 -10.22 13.13
N GLU A 102 -14.47 -10.21 13.50
CA GLU A 102 -15.23 -8.97 13.64
C GLU A 102 -14.45 -8.11 14.64
N VAL A 103 -13.77 -7.08 14.15
CA VAL A 103 -13.17 -6.07 15.01
C VAL A 103 -14.35 -5.31 15.63
N SER A 104 -14.59 -5.60 16.92
CA SER A 104 -15.57 -4.91 17.76
C SER A 104 -15.24 -3.43 17.95
#